data_AF-A0A7X1TIU5-F1
#
_entry.id   AF-A0A7X1TIU5-F1
#
_cell.length_a   1.000
_cell.length_b   1.000
_cell.length_c   1.000
_cell.angle_alpha   90.00
_cell.angle_beta   90.00
_cell.angle_gamma   90.00
#
_symmetry.space_group_name_H-M   'P 1'
#
loop_
_entity.id
_entity.type
_entity.pdbx_description
1 polymer ?
#
loop_
_entity_poly.entity_id
_entity_poly.type
_entity_poly.pdbx_seq_one_letter_code
_entity_poly.pdbx_strand_id
1 'polypeptide(L)'
;MVASNNGQQRKSAGRTGGVNISGHVGKVGGDIIGGDQTYNINLTIVQEISNESPPDLMRLVEIASGRTPVSSEDQRRAPISGLASRLHIPPAVLTSLFKVIDEQKVRPKNVPARLIEITQGYRRTEATIVSLELDSRYAAELKHCVERMLSKGLFAEAQRELGQAANNEIMAMAQARERARIAEEDERRATLNAVKLLAEQANVALMQLDYDDAARRFAEASELVSSHPSLRWACLVRATLALGLGQGVDGDVLPFMSDLAQRGVDFGDVWNLVGCPNANERQMEVPVDASLGAACDLIARVRQGSAWTGLKGLAELMQESGKRLRSAPCLLAACAARDHLANMTEANTTSDPIDISGDLEDLGDALIELALVTGYREVASLAHERYATASSVWRAGPAQSRLDEKLTFAGGLVSRLA
;
A
#
# COMPACT_ATOMS: atom_id res chain seq x y z
N MET A 1 26.65 -9.94 63.88
CA MET A 1 27.04 -10.00 62.45
C MET A 1 25.99 -10.79 61.69
N VAL A 2 24.93 -10.11 61.24
CA VAL A 2 23.92 -10.66 60.32
C VAL A 2 23.61 -9.51 59.37
N ALA A 3 24.06 -9.61 58.12
CA ALA A 3 23.79 -8.62 57.09
C ALA A 3 22.71 -9.18 56.16
N SER A 4 21.54 -8.54 56.17
CA SER A 4 20.47 -8.73 55.19
C SER A 4 20.89 -8.09 53.86
N ASN A 5 20.74 -8.83 52.76
CA ASN A 5 20.96 -8.32 51.41
C ASN A 5 19.63 -8.40 50.65
N ASN A 6 19.03 -7.23 50.38
CA ASN A 6 17.77 -7.08 49.66
C ASN A 6 18.03 -7.14 48.15
N GLY A 7 17.47 -8.16 47.49
CA GLY A 7 17.44 -8.27 46.03
C GLY A 7 16.33 -7.42 45.42
N GLN A 8 16.71 -6.42 44.61
CA GLN A 8 15.80 -5.67 43.76
C GLN A 8 15.34 -6.51 42.56
N GLN A 9 14.03 -6.76 42.48
CA GLN A 9 13.36 -7.27 41.28
C GLN A 9 13.24 -6.17 40.21
N ARG A 10 13.80 -6.40 39.03
CA ARG A 10 13.45 -5.67 37.80
C ARG A 10 12.33 -6.44 37.08
N LYS A 11 11.14 -5.83 37.01
CA LYS A 11 10.04 -6.25 36.13
C LYS A 11 10.30 -5.72 34.72
N SER A 12 10.60 -6.61 33.77
CA SER A 12 10.53 -6.31 32.34
C SER A 12 9.16 -6.73 31.80
N ALA A 13 8.38 -5.77 31.32
CA ALA A 13 7.12 -6.00 30.64
C ALA A 13 7.40 -6.46 29.19
N GLY A 14 7.11 -7.72 28.89
CA GLY A 14 7.09 -8.26 27.54
C GLY A 14 5.84 -7.78 26.80
N ARG A 15 6.04 -6.98 25.74
CA ARG A 15 4.99 -6.53 24.82
C ARG A 15 5.04 -7.43 23.58
N THR A 16 4.22 -8.47 23.56
CA THR A 16 4.05 -9.35 22.39
C THR A 16 3.14 -8.68 21.37
N GLY A 17 3.72 -8.07 20.35
CA GLY A 17 3.00 -7.62 19.15
C GLY A 17 2.70 -8.81 18.25
N GLY A 18 1.44 -9.25 18.25
CA GLY A 18 0.93 -10.21 17.27
C GLY A 18 0.76 -9.52 15.92
N VAL A 19 1.60 -9.88 14.95
CA VAL A 19 1.43 -9.50 13.55
C VAL A 19 0.43 -10.47 12.94
N ASN A 20 -0.79 -10.00 12.67
CA ASN A 20 -1.78 -10.73 11.89
C ASN A 20 -1.40 -10.62 10.40
N ILE A 21 -0.72 -11.64 9.88
CA ILE A 21 -0.52 -11.81 8.44
C ILE A 21 -1.72 -12.59 7.91
N SER A 22 -2.79 -11.86 7.54
CA SER A 22 -3.89 -12.42 6.75
C SER A 22 -3.41 -12.56 5.31
N GLY A 23 -2.66 -13.64 5.05
CA GLY A 23 -2.28 -14.05 3.71
C GLY A 23 -3.49 -14.69 3.03
N HIS A 24 -4.01 -14.02 2.01
CA HIS A 24 -5.00 -14.55 1.09
C HIS A 24 -4.37 -15.77 0.37
N VAL A 25 -4.67 -16.98 0.85
CA VAL A 25 -4.32 -18.22 0.17
C VAL A 25 -5.19 -18.28 -1.08
N GLY A 26 -4.63 -17.86 -2.21
CA GLY A 26 -5.23 -18.10 -3.51
C GLY A 26 -5.49 -19.60 -3.63
N LYS A 27 -6.76 -19.96 -3.86
CA LYS A 27 -7.15 -21.30 -4.28
C LYS A 27 -6.37 -21.64 -5.55
N VAL A 28 -5.30 -22.41 -5.40
CA VAL A 28 -4.68 -23.12 -6.53
C VAL A 28 -5.67 -24.23 -6.88
N GLY A 29 -6.63 -23.90 -7.73
CA GLY A 29 -7.52 -24.86 -8.38
C GLY A 29 -6.72 -25.67 -9.38
N GLY A 30 -6.02 -26.69 -8.89
CA GLY A 30 -5.48 -27.74 -9.75
C GLY A 30 -6.62 -28.68 -10.13
N ASP A 31 -7.19 -28.49 -11.31
CA ASP A 31 -7.94 -29.53 -11.99
C ASP A 31 -6.97 -30.69 -12.26
N ILE A 32 -6.98 -31.70 -11.39
CA ILE A 32 -6.25 -32.94 -11.60
C ILE A 32 -7.01 -33.72 -12.67
N ILE A 33 -6.75 -33.40 -13.93
CA ILE A 33 -7.08 -34.22 -15.10
C ILE A 33 -6.14 -35.44 -15.04
N GLY A 34 -6.46 -36.40 -14.17
CA GLY A 34 -5.64 -37.59 -13.95
C GLY A 34 -6.25 -38.61 -12.98
N GLY A 35 -7.52 -38.45 -12.61
CA GLY A 35 -8.17 -39.23 -11.55
C GLY A 35 -8.30 -40.73 -11.84
N ASP A 36 -8.30 -41.16 -13.10
CA ASP A 36 -8.63 -42.54 -13.44
C ASP A 36 -7.42 -43.49 -13.38
N GLN A 37 -6.23 -43.04 -13.81
CA GLN A 37 -5.03 -43.89 -13.78
C GLN A 37 -4.36 -43.96 -12.39
N THR A 38 -4.40 -42.88 -11.61
CA THR A 38 -3.80 -42.88 -10.26
C THR A 38 -4.58 -43.72 -9.27
N TYR A 39 -5.90 -43.83 -9.42
CA TYR A 39 -6.73 -44.67 -8.55
C TYR A 39 -6.40 -46.16 -8.71
N ASN A 40 -6.20 -46.61 -9.95
CA ASN A 40 -5.93 -48.02 -10.25
C ASN A 40 -4.56 -48.47 -9.68
N ILE A 41 -3.52 -47.64 -9.82
CA ILE A 41 -2.18 -47.93 -9.31
C ILE A 41 -2.18 -48.04 -7.77
N ASN A 42 -2.94 -47.18 -7.08
CA ASN A 42 -3.02 -47.23 -5.62
C ASN A 42 -3.70 -48.51 -5.11
N LEU A 43 -4.71 -49.00 -5.82
CA LEU A 43 -5.38 -50.26 -5.48
C LEU A 43 -4.43 -51.46 -5.64
N THR A 44 -3.65 -51.50 -6.73
CA THR A 44 -2.62 -52.53 -6.94
C THR A 44 -1.58 -52.56 -5.82
N ILE A 45 -1.07 -51.39 -5.40
CA ILE A 45 -0.09 -51.30 -4.30
C ILE A 45 -0.66 -51.88 -3.00
N VAL A 46 -1.90 -51.51 -2.66
CA VAL A 46 -2.56 -52.01 -1.44
C VAL A 46 -2.74 -53.51 -1.51
N GLN A 47 -3.23 -54.05 -2.63
CA GLN A 47 -3.44 -55.49 -2.79
C GLN A 47 -2.13 -56.29 -2.70
N GLU A 48 -1.10 -55.87 -3.45
CA GLU A 48 0.18 -56.57 -3.49
C GLU A 48 0.90 -56.61 -2.13
N ILE A 49 0.85 -55.50 -1.36
CA ILE A 49 1.45 -55.45 -0.02
C ILE A 49 0.59 -56.22 0.99
N SER A 50 -0.73 -56.19 0.86
CA SER A 50 -1.64 -56.90 1.78
C SER A 50 -1.58 -58.42 1.63
N ASN A 51 -1.14 -58.90 0.46
CA ASN A 51 -0.92 -60.32 0.19
C ASN A 51 0.37 -60.86 0.83
N GLU A 52 1.28 -59.99 1.28
CA GLU A 52 2.52 -60.38 1.95
C GLU A 52 2.33 -60.48 3.46
N SER A 53 2.87 -61.54 4.06
CA SER A 53 2.75 -61.71 5.52
C SER A 53 3.59 -60.65 6.25
N PRO A 54 3.12 -60.04 7.35
CA PRO A 54 3.91 -59.06 8.09
C PRO A 54 5.30 -59.57 8.54
N PRO A 55 5.45 -60.85 8.97
CA PRO A 55 6.78 -61.42 9.23
C PRO A 55 7.70 -61.46 8.00
N ASP A 56 7.16 -61.78 6.82
CA ASP A 56 7.97 -61.82 5.59
C ASP A 56 8.40 -60.42 5.15
N LEU A 57 7.49 -59.43 5.21
CA LEU A 57 7.86 -58.03 4.98
C LEU A 57 8.93 -57.54 5.97
N MET A 58 8.85 -57.95 7.24
CA MET A 58 9.87 -57.60 8.23
C MET A 58 11.23 -58.24 7.89
N ARG A 59 11.26 -59.48 7.39
CA ARG A 59 12.50 -60.09 6.88
C ARG A 59 13.09 -59.31 5.72
N LEU A 60 12.26 -58.81 4.79
CA LEU A 60 12.74 -57.95 3.69
C LEU A 60 13.34 -56.65 4.21
N VAL A 61 12.74 -56.04 5.23
CA VAL A 61 13.29 -54.86 5.92
C VAL A 61 14.67 -55.17 6.50
N GLU A 62 14.81 -56.28 7.21
CA GLU A 62 16.09 -56.70 7.82
C GLU A 62 17.17 -56.99 6.76
N ILE A 63 16.80 -57.61 5.64
CA ILE A 63 17.69 -57.86 4.49
C ILE A 63 18.14 -56.55 3.86
N ALA A 64 17.22 -55.62 3.60
CA ALA A 64 17.50 -54.32 2.97
C ALA A 64 18.39 -53.43 3.84
N SER A 65 18.23 -53.51 5.17
CA SER A 65 19.09 -52.83 6.15
C SER A 65 20.41 -53.55 6.41
N GLY A 66 20.61 -54.74 5.85
CA GLY A 66 21.84 -55.53 6.03
C GLY A 66 21.98 -56.16 7.42
N ARG A 67 20.90 -56.24 8.21
CA ARG A 67 20.88 -56.87 9.54
C ARG A 67 20.86 -58.39 9.47
N THR A 68 20.32 -58.96 8.39
CA THR A 68 20.37 -60.40 8.14
C THR A 68 21.62 -60.73 7.32
N PRO A 69 22.54 -61.58 7.83
CA PRO A 69 23.67 -62.06 7.04
C PRO A 69 23.15 -63.02 5.97
N VAL A 70 23.18 -62.57 4.71
CA VAL A 70 22.86 -63.40 3.54
C VAL A 70 24.15 -63.72 2.81
N SER A 71 24.32 -64.99 2.41
CA SER A 71 25.57 -65.56 1.87
C SER A 71 26.01 -64.95 0.53
N SER A 72 25.10 -64.34 -0.23
CA SER A 72 25.41 -63.63 -1.48
C SER A 72 24.51 -62.41 -1.66
N GLU A 73 24.99 -61.42 -2.42
CA GLU A 73 24.19 -60.23 -2.74
C GLU A 73 23.00 -60.54 -3.67
N ASP A 74 23.14 -61.55 -4.54
CA ASP A 74 22.04 -62.01 -5.40
C ASP A 74 20.87 -62.59 -4.59
N GLN A 75 21.17 -63.35 -3.53
CA GLN A 75 20.14 -63.83 -2.59
C GLN A 75 19.46 -62.70 -1.81
N ARG A 76 20.16 -61.58 -1.54
CA ARG A 76 19.53 -60.38 -0.94
C ARG A 76 18.58 -59.69 -1.92
N ARG A 77 18.99 -59.60 -3.19
CA ARG A 77 18.28 -58.83 -4.22
C ARG A 77 17.07 -59.54 -4.79
N ALA A 78 17.08 -60.87 -4.87
CA ALA A 78 16.00 -61.65 -5.48
C ALA A 78 14.59 -61.37 -4.88
N PRO A 79 14.37 -61.46 -3.55
CA PRO A 79 13.03 -61.27 -3.01
C PRO A 79 12.56 -59.81 -3.09
N ILE A 80 13.48 -58.85 -2.91
CA ILE A 80 13.18 -57.41 -3.07
C ILE A 80 12.81 -57.11 -4.53
N SER A 81 13.53 -57.68 -5.51
CA SER A 81 13.26 -57.46 -6.93
C SER A 81 11.91 -58.06 -7.35
N GLY A 82 11.52 -59.20 -6.76
CA GLY A 82 10.20 -59.79 -6.97
C GLY A 82 9.07 -58.87 -6.52
N LEU A 83 9.13 -58.37 -5.29
CA LEU A 83 8.12 -57.43 -4.76
C LEU A 83 8.15 -56.09 -5.52
N ALA A 84 9.33 -55.56 -5.82
CA ALA A 84 9.50 -54.32 -6.58
C ALA A 84 8.82 -54.39 -7.96
N SER A 85 8.98 -55.52 -8.66
CA SER A 85 8.36 -55.76 -9.97
C SER A 85 6.83 -55.73 -9.89
N ARG A 86 6.22 -56.36 -8.87
CA ARG A 86 4.76 -56.35 -8.67
C ARG A 86 4.23 -54.96 -8.30
N LEU A 87 5.00 -54.19 -7.53
CA LEU A 87 4.70 -52.79 -7.20
C LEU A 87 5.06 -51.81 -8.34
N HIS A 88 5.65 -52.31 -9.44
CA HIS A 88 6.13 -51.55 -10.58
C HIS A 88 7.17 -50.46 -10.23
N ILE A 89 7.85 -50.56 -9.08
CA ILE A 89 8.85 -49.59 -8.62
C ILE A 89 10.27 -50.13 -8.84
N PRO A 90 11.29 -49.27 -9.02
CA PRO A 90 12.67 -49.74 -9.14
C PRO A 90 13.12 -50.48 -7.86
N PRO A 91 13.86 -51.60 -7.95
CA PRO A 91 14.31 -52.34 -6.76
C PRO A 91 15.17 -51.50 -5.79
N ALA A 92 15.94 -50.56 -6.32
CA ALA A 92 16.73 -49.62 -5.53
C ALA A 92 15.85 -48.71 -4.66
N VAL A 93 14.71 -48.25 -5.20
CA VAL A 93 13.71 -47.46 -4.47
C VAL A 93 13.11 -48.27 -3.33
N LEU A 94 12.64 -49.49 -3.61
CA LEU A 94 12.06 -50.35 -2.58
C LEU A 94 13.07 -50.65 -1.46
N THR A 95 14.33 -50.88 -1.81
CA THR A 95 15.42 -51.06 -0.84
C THR A 95 15.56 -49.82 0.07
N SER A 96 15.58 -48.62 -0.51
CA SER A 96 15.64 -47.37 0.28
C SER A 96 14.38 -47.16 1.14
N LEU A 97 13.19 -47.48 0.64
CA LEU A 97 11.95 -47.39 1.41
C LEU A 97 11.97 -48.33 2.63
N PHE A 98 12.49 -49.54 2.47
CA PHE A 98 12.68 -50.46 3.60
C PHE A 98 13.68 -49.95 4.63
N LYS A 99 14.79 -49.33 4.19
CA LYS A 99 15.73 -48.66 5.12
C LYS A 99 15.04 -47.57 5.92
N VAL A 100 14.19 -46.75 5.29
CA VAL A 100 13.40 -45.72 5.99
C VAL A 100 12.46 -46.32 7.04
N ILE A 101 11.80 -47.46 6.74
CA ILE A 101 10.94 -48.17 7.71
C ILE A 101 11.76 -48.67 8.91
N ASP A 102 12.96 -49.21 8.66
CA ASP A 102 13.85 -49.70 9.72
C ASP A 102 14.38 -48.55 10.60
N GLU A 103 14.82 -47.45 9.99
CA GLU A 103 15.27 -46.24 10.69
C GLU A 103 14.17 -45.64 11.59
N GLN A 104 12.92 -45.68 11.13
CA GLN A 104 11.75 -45.25 11.91
C GLN A 104 11.32 -46.26 13.00
N LYS A 105 11.97 -47.43 13.08
CA LYS A 105 11.65 -48.49 14.06
C LYS A 105 10.18 -48.88 14.04
N VAL A 106 9.59 -48.99 12.85
CA VAL A 106 8.19 -49.36 12.67
C VAL A 106 7.94 -50.76 13.24
N ARG A 107 6.91 -50.91 14.08
CA ARG A 107 6.55 -52.23 14.65
C ARG A 107 6.18 -53.20 13.51
N PRO A 108 6.54 -54.50 13.58
CA PRO A 108 6.28 -55.46 12.51
C PRO A 108 4.83 -55.47 12.00
N LYS A 109 3.86 -55.41 12.92
CA LYS A 109 2.42 -55.35 12.58
C LYS A 109 1.99 -54.12 11.77
N ASN A 110 2.79 -53.05 11.78
CA ASN A 110 2.52 -51.78 11.09
C ASN A 110 3.35 -51.62 9.80
N VAL A 111 4.29 -52.52 9.52
CA VAL A 111 5.15 -52.47 8.33
C VAL A 111 4.32 -52.45 7.03
N PRO A 112 3.29 -53.29 6.82
CA PRO A 112 2.49 -53.25 5.60
C PRO A 112 1.85 -51.88 5.36
N ALA A 113 1.18 -51.35 6.39
CA ALA A 113 0.50 -50.04 6.31
C ALA A 113 1.49 -48.90 6.00
N ARG A 114 2.66 -48.90 6.66
CA ARG A 114 3.68 -47.87 6.43
C ARG A 114 4.31 -47.99 5.05
N LEU A 115 4.53 -49.21 4.55
CA LEU A 115 5.06 -49.45 3.21
C LEU A 115 4.09 -48.97 2.13
N ILE A 116 2.79 -49.23 2.29
CA ILE A 116 1.74 -48.70 1.41
C ILE A 116 1.83 -47.16 1.35
N GLU A 117 1.84 -46.52 2.52
CA GLU A 117 1.86 -45.05 2.62
C GLU A 117 3.07 -44.43 1.90
N ILE A 118 4.29 -44.92 2.19
CA ILE A 118 5.51 -44.35 1.60
C ILE A 118 5.63 -44.67 0.10
N THR A 119 5.13 -45.83 -0.35
CA THR A 119 5.13 -46.21 -1.78
C THR A 119 4.15 -45.33 -2.57
N GLN A 120 2.97 -45.08 -2.02
CA GLN A 120 2.01 -44.12 -2.60
C GLN A 120 2.55 -42.69 -2.57
N GLY A 121 3.30 -42.33 -1.52
CA GLY A 121 4.03 -41.06 -1.47
C GLY A 121 5.04 -40.92 -2.61
N TYR A 122 5.89 -41.93 -2.80
CA TYR A 122 6.86 -41.98 -3.91
C TYR A 122 6.20 -41.80 -5.28
N ARG A 123 5.11 -42.55 -5.56
CA ARG A 123 4.38 -42.45 -6.84
C ARG A 123 3.81 -41.07 -7.10
N ARG A 124 3.22 -40.45 -6.07
CA ARG A 124 2.72 -39.09 -6.17
C ARG A 124 3.86 -38.12 -6.48
N THR A 125 4.98 -38.23 -5.78
CA THR A 125 6.16 -37.38 -6.03
C THR A 125 6.71 -37.56 -7.44
N GLU A 126 6.84 -38.81 -7.92
CA GLU A 126 7.26 -39.13 -9.29
C GLU A 126 6.31 -38.49 -10.32
N ALA A 127 5.00 -38.69 -10.17
CA ALA A 127 4.00 -38.09 -11.06
C ALA A 127 4.05 -36.56 -11.06
N THR A 128 4.21 -35.94 -9.88
CA THR A 128 4.36 -34.48 -9.75
C THR A 128 5.59 -33.98 -10.48
N ILE A 129 6.74 -34.64 -10.35
CA ILE A 129 7.97 -34.24 -11.04
C ILE A 129 7.80 -34.37 -12.56
N VAL A 130 7.17 -35.44 -13.03
CA VAL A 130 6.85 -35.64 -14.45
C VAL A 130 5.90 -34.56 -14.97
N SER A 131 4.96 -34.07 -14.16
CA SER A 131 4.03 -33.01 -14.54
C SER A 131 4.58 -31.58 -14.43
N LEU A 132 5.79 -31.38 -13.88
CA LEU A 132 6.39 -30.05 -13.86
C LEU A 132 6.67 -29.61 -15.30
N GLU A 133 5.96 -28.57 -15.73
CA GLU A 133 6.22 -27.80 -16.95
C GLU A 133 7.34 -26.81 -16.64
N LEU A 134 8.47 -27.01 -17.30
CA LEU A 134 9.70 -26.32 -17.01
C LEU A 134 10.22 -25.72 -18.31
N ASP A 135 9.89 -24.45 -18.53
CA ASP A 135 10.20 -23.72 -19.78
C ASP A 135 11.70 -23.47 -19.96
N SER A 136 12.47 -23.52 -18.87
CA SER A 136 13.91 -23.29 -18.92
C SER A 136 14.68 -24.59 -19.15
N ARG A 137 15.71 -24.54 -20.00
CA ARG A 137 16.64 -25.67 -20.24
C ARG A 137 17.23 -26.21 -18.93
N TYR A 138 17.57 -25.31 -17.99
CA TYR A 138 18.08 -25.66 -16.68
C TYR A 138 17.08 -26.53 -15.89
N ALA A 139 15.81 -26.16 -15.93
CA ALA A 139 14.78 -26.87 -15.20
C ALA A 139 14.45 -28.25 -15.82
N ALA A 140 14.55 -28.40 -17.15
CA ALA A 140 14.51 -29.71 -17.81
C ALA A 140 15.67 -30.64 -17.37
N GLU A 141 16.90 -30.10 -17.28
CA GLU A 141 18.07 -30.85 -16.80
C GLU A 141 17.92 -31.26 -15.33
N LEU A 142 17.39 -30.37 -14.48
CA LEU A 142 17.06 -30.65 -13.09
C LEU A 142 16.05 -31.79 -12.97
N LYS A 143 14.95 -31.74 -13.73
CA LYS A 143 13.92 -32.78 -13.73
C LYS A 143 14.52 -34.15 -14.00
N HIS A 144 15.31 -34.28 -15.06
CA HIS A 144 16.02 -35.54 -15.37
C HIS A 144 17.05 -35.93 -14.30
N CYS A 145 17.68 -34.98 -13.63
CA CYS A 145 18.57 -35.26 -12.50
C CYS A 145 17.79 -35.88 -11.33
N VAL A 146 16.69 -35.25 -10.93
CA VAL A 146 15.84 -35.68 -9.83
C VAL A 146 15.17 -37.03 -10.15
N GLU A 147 14.66 -37.25 -11.36
CA GLU A 147 14.12 -38.54 -11.82
C GLU A 147 15.17 -39.67 -11.69
N ARG A 148 16.41 -39.41 -12.09
CA ARG A 148 17.52 -40.38 -11.93
C ARG A 148 17.89 -40.63 -10.47
N MET A 149 17.86 -39.61 -9.62
CA MET A 149 18.12 -39.78 -8.18
C MET A 149 16.99 -40.58 -7.51
N LEU A 150 15.74 -40.26 -7.84
CA LEU A 150 14.57 -40.97 -7.34
C LEU A 150 14.56 -42.42 -7.77
N SER A 151 14.83 -42.75 -9.04
CA SER A 151 14.90 -44.15 -9.51
C SER A 151 16.03 -44.97 -8.86
N LYS A 152 17.06 -44.31 -8.34
CA LYS A 152 18.14 -44.92 -7.53
C LYS A 152 17.83 -44.99 -6.03
N GLY A 153 16.69 -44.46 -5.58
CA GLY A 153 16.35 -44.40 -4.16
C GLY A 153 17.19 -43.40 -3.36
N LEU A 154 17.79 -42.39 -4.01
CA LEU A 154 18.62 -41.34 -3.40
C LEU A 154 17.76 -40.15 -2.96
N PHE A 155 16.80 -40.38 -2.05
CA PHE A 155 15.78 -39.39 -1.69
C PHE A 155 16.35 -38.10 -1.09
N ALA A 156 17.38 -38.19 -0.25
CA ALA A 156 17.99 -37.02 0.38
C ALA A 156 18.71 -36.11 -0.65
N GLU A 157 19.33 -36.70 -1.67
CA GLU A 157 19.98 -35.96 -2.76
C GLU A 157 18.93 -35.30 -3.66
N ALA A 158 17.90 -36.05 -4.05
CA ALA A 158 16.77 -35.52 -4.81
C ALA A 158 16.09 -34.33 -4.09
N GLN A 159 15.89 -34.44 -2.77
CA GLN A 159 15.31 -33.37 -1.96
C GLN A 159 16.22 -32.13 -1.92
N ARG A 160 17.53 -32.32 -1.73
CA ARG A 160 18.50 -31.21 -1.73
C ARG A 160 18.48 -30.47 -3.05
N GLU A 161 18.45 -31.22 -4.16
CA GLU A 161 18.51 -30.65 -5.50
C GLU A 161 17.20 -29.92 -5.86
N LEU A 162 16.05 -30.48 -5.51
CA LEU A 162 14.76 -29.78 -5.60
C LEU A 162 14.74 -28.50 -4.74
N GLY A 163 15.30 -28.55 -3.53
CA GLY A 163 15.39 -27.38 -2.65
C GLY A 163 16.28 -26.27 -3.22
N GLN A 164 17.43 -26.65 -3.80
CA GLN A 164 18.32 -25.70 -4.47
C GLN A 164 17.65 -25.06 -5.69
N ALA A 165 16.97 -25.85 -6.51
CA ALA A 165 16.23 -25.34 -7.64
C ALA A 165 15.07 -24.40 -7.23
N ALA A 166 14.30 -24.76 -6.21
CA ALA A 166 13.24 -23.90 -5.70
C ALA A 166 13.79 -22.55 -5.22
N ASN A 167 14.93 -22.55 -4.52
CA ASN A 167 15.59 -21.32 -4.10
C ASN A 167 16.07 -20.48 -5.30
N ASN A 168 16.62 -21.12 -6.33
CA ASN A 168 17.04 -20.44 -7.55
C ASN A 168 15.87 -19.79 -8.28
N GLU A 169 14.73 -20.47 -8.40
CA GLU A 169 13.51 -19.93 -9.01
C GLU A 169 12.95 -18.76 -8.19
N ILE A 170 12.90 -18.87 -6.86
CA ILE A 170 12.48 -17.77 -5.98
C ILE A 170 13.38 -16.54 -6.18
N MET A 171 14.69 -16.73 -6.25
CA MET A 171 15.65 -15.65 -6.51
C MET A 171 15.46 -15.05 -7.90
N ALA A 172 15.26 -15.87 -8.93
CA ALA A 172 15.01 -15.41 -10.30
C ALA A 172 13.72 -14.60 -10.39
N MET A 173 12.64 -15.05 -9.74
CA MET A 173 11.37 -14.31 -9.63
C MET A 173 11.56 -12.97 -8.93
N ALA A 174 12.33 -12.92 -7.84
CA ALA A 174 12.61 -11.66 -7.14
C ALA A 174 13.39 -10.68 -8.03
N GLN A 175 14.39 -11.16 -8.77
CA GLN A 175 15.13 -10.35 -9.73
C GLN A 175 14.26 -9.86 -10.90
N ALA A 176 13.38 -10.72 -11.41
CA ALA A 176 12.46 -10.34 -12.49
C ALA A 176 11.47 -9.25 -12.03
N ARG A 177 10.93 -9.36 -10.81
CA ARG A 177 10.07 -8.33 -10.21
C ARG A 177 10.80 -7.00 -10.03
N GLU A 178 12.05 -7.04 -9.57
CA GLU A 178 12.84 -5.82 -9.39
C GLU A 178 13.13 -5.13 -10.73
N ARG A 179 13.48 -5.91 -11.77
CA ARG A 179 13.65 -5.36 -13.13
C ARG A 179 12.38 -4.74 -13.68
N ALA A 180 11.23 -5.38 -13.47
CA ALA A 180 9.93 -4.83 -13.88
C ALA A 180 9.63 -3.51 -13.17
N ARG A 181 9.90 -3.42 -11.86
CA ARG A 181 9.74 -2.19 -11.07
C ARG A 181 10.62 -1.05 -11.57
N ILE A 182 11.89 -1.33 -11.88
CA ILE A 182 12.81 -0.33 -12.43
C ILE A 182 12.33 0.15 -13.80
N ALA A 183 11.93 -0.78 -14.67
CA ALA A 183 11.41 -0.44 -16.00
C ALA A 183 10.16 0.43 -15.93
N GLU A 184 9.22 0.13 -15.03
CA GLU A 184 8.01 0.94 -14.81
C GLU A 184 8.35 2.36 -14.32
N GLU A 185 9.31 2.50 -13.41
CA GLU A 185 9.75 3.81 -12.92
C GLU A 185 10.47 4.63 -14.00
N ASP A 186 11.29 3.99 -14.83
CA ASP A 186 11.96 4.65 -15.94
C ASP A 186 10.95 5.06 -17.04
N GLU A 187 9.96 4.23 -17.33
CA GLU A 187 8.84 4.57 -18.23
C GLU A 187 8.04 5.76 -17.69
N ARG A 188 7.70 5.75 -16.39
CA ARG A 188 7.04 6.88 -15.72
C ARG A 188 7.86 8.16 -15.83
N ARG A 189 9.17 8.10 -15.55
CA ARG A 189 10.07 9.25 -15.65
C ARG A 189 10.16 9.78 -17.09
N ALA A 190 10.28 8.89 -18.07
CA ALA A 190 10.33 9.25 -19.48
C ALA A 190 9.03 9.94 -19.92
N THR A 191 7.89 9.41 -19.50
CA THR A 191 6.56 9.99 -19.77
C THR A 191 6.44 11.40 -19.18
N LEU A 192 6.80 11.59 -17.91
CA LEU A 192 6.76 12.90 -17.27
C LEU A 192 7.72 13.91 -17.92
N ASN A 193 8.90 13.48 -18.35
CA ASN A 193 9.83 14.34 -19.07
C ASN A 193 9.28 14.73 -20.46
N ALA A 194 8.64 13.80 -21.18
CA ALA A 194 7.99 14.10 -22.45
C ALA A 194 6.87 15.14 -22.30
N VAL A 195 6.03 14.99 -21.26
CA VAL A 195 4.98 15.96 -20.91
C VAL A 195 5.55 17.34 -20.62
N LYS A 196 6.63 17.41 -19.82
CA LYS A 196 7.33 18.69 -19.55
C LYS A 196 7.87 19.32 -20.82
N LEU A 197 8.52 18.55 -21.69
CA LEU A 197 9.03 19.07 -22.96
C LEU A 197 7.92 19.61 -23.86
N LEU A 198 6.79 18.89 -23.97
CA LEU A 198 5.62 19.37 -24.72
C LEU A 198 5.03 20.64 -24.11
N ALA A 199 4.93 20.71 -22.78
CA ALA A 199 4.47 21.91 -22.07
C ALA A 199 5.41 23.11 -22.30
N GLU A 200 6.74 22.90 -22.30
CA GLU A 200 7.70 23.97 -22.61
C GLU A 200 7.62 24.42 -24.08
N GLN A 201 7.44 23.49 -25.01
CA GLN A 201 7.20 23.84 -26.41
C GLN A 201 5.88 24.62 -26.60
N ALA A 202 4.86 24.29 -25.82
CA ALA A 202 3.60 25.04 -25.80
C ALA A 202 3.81 26.45 -25.22
N ASN A 203 4.62 26.59 -24.15
CA ASN A 203 5.01 27.89 -23.59
C ASN A 203 5.71 28.77 -24.62
N VAL A 204 6.66 28.20 -25.38
CA VAL A 204 7.36 28.93 -26.45
C VAL A 204 6.39 29.40 -27.53
N ALA A 205 5.42 28.57 -27.93
CA ALA A 205 4.37 28.99 -28.87
C ALA A 205 3.49 30.12 -28.32
N LEU A 206 3.11 30.06 -27.03
CA LEU A 206 2.41 31.18 -26.38
C LEU A 206 3.21 32.48 -26.43
N MET A 207 4.52 32.44 -26.21
CA MET A 207 5.40 33.62 -26.32
C MET A 207 5.47 34.17 -27.75
N GLN A 208 5.30 33.32 -28.75
CA GLN A 208 5.24 33.70 -30.17
C GLN A 208 3.83 34.12 -30.61
N LEU A 209 2.85 34.11 -29.70
CA LEU A 209 1.44 34.37 -29.96
C LEU A 209 0.80 33.34 -30.93
N ASP A 210 1.39 32.15 -31.05
CA ASP A 210 0.83 31.02 -31.81
C ASP A 210 -0.02 30.14 -30.89
N TYR A 211 -1.25 30.62 -30.65
CA TYR A 211 -2.16 30.05 -29.66
C TYR A 211 -2.71 28.66 -30.04
N ASP A 212 -2.95 28.42 -31.33
CA ASP A 212 -3.44 27.14 -31.83
C ASP A 212 -2.39 26.04 -31.64
N ASP A 213 -1.12 26.34 -31.94
CA ASP A 213 -0.02 25.41 -31.76
C ASP A 213 0.25 25.13 -30.27
N ALA A 214 0.18 26.16 -29.41
CA ALA A 214 0.26 25.99 -27.97
C ALA A 214 -0.85 25.06 -27.44
N ALA A 215 -2.10 25.28 -27.86
CA ALA A 215 -3.24 24.47 -27.44
C ALA A 215 -3.07 22.99 -27.83
N ARG A 216 -2.66 22.74 -29.08
CA ARG A 216 -2.40 21.39 -29.57
C ARG A 216 -1.33 20.67 -28.74
N ARG A 217 -0.20 21.32 -28.45
CA ARG A 217 0.88 20.72 -27.66
C ARG A 217 0.46 20.39 -26.22
N PHE A 218 -0.32 21.25 -25.57
CA PHE A 218 -0.89 20.94 -24.27
C PHE A 218 -1.88 19.77 -24.33
N ALA A 219 -2.70 19.68 -25.37
CA ALA A 219 -3.61 18.55 -25.57
C ALA A 219 -2.83 17.23 -25.77
N GLU A 220 -1.78 17.23 -26.59
CA GLU A 220 -0.88 16.08 -26.77
C GLU A 220 -0.22 15.65 -25.45
N ALA A 221 0.26 16.62 -24.67
CA ALA A 221 0.82 16.36 -23.34
C ALA A 221 -0.20 15.67 -22.42
N SER A 222 -1.47 16.06 -22.49
CA SER A 222 -2.53 15.47 -21.65
C SER A 222 -2.82 13.99 -21.96
N GLU A 223 -2.67 13.57 -23.22
CA GLU A 223 -2.89 12.19 -23.63
C GLU A 223 -1.78 11.25 -23.12
N LEU A 224 -0.55 11.76 -23.01
CA LEU A 224 0.58 11.00 -22.43
C LEU A 224 0.42 10.72 -20.93
N VAL A 225 -0.37 11.53 -20.22
CA VAL A 225 -0.61 11.37 -18.77
C VAL A 225 -2.05 10.95 -18.46
N SER A 226 -2.64 10.13 -19.32
CA SER A 226 -4.01 9.61 -19.13
C SER A 226 -4.21 8.87 -17.80
N SER A 227 -3.16 8.26 -17.27
CA SER A 227 -3.12 7.59 -15.95
C SER A 227 -2.93 8.54 -14.76
N HIS A 228 -2.66 9.83 -14.98
CA HIS A 228 -2.48 10.86 -13.95
C HIS A 228 -3.55 11.95 -14.11
N PRO A 229 -4.74 11.78 -13.49
CA PRO A 229 -5.88 12.67 -13.71
C PRO A 229 -5.57 14.15 -13.46
N SER A 230 -4.83 14.49 -12.41
CA SER A 230 -4.47 15.88 -12.09
C SER A 230 -3.59 16.52 -13.18
N LEU A 231 -2.53 15.83 -13.61
CA LEU A 231 -1.63 16.30 -14.68
C LEU A 231 -2.35 16.41 -16.03
N ARG A 232 -3.19 15.42 -16.35
CA ARG A 232 -4.02 15.45 -17.56
C ARG A 232 -4.91 16.68 -17.57
N TRP A 233 -5.64 16.92 -16.48
CA TRP A 233 -6.51 18.08 -16.35
C TRP A 233 -5.73 19.37 -16.46
N ALA A 234 -4.61 19.52 -15.75
CA ALA A 234 -3.76 20.71 -15.85
C ALA A 234 -3.37 21.02 -17.30
N CYS A 235 -2.96 20.00 -18.07
CA CYS A 235 -2.65 20.17 -19.50
C CYS A 235 -3.89 20.61 -20.31
N LEU A 236 -5.05 19.97 -20.10
CA LEU A 236 -6.29 20.34 -20.79
C LEU A 236 -6.74 21.77 -20.48
N VAL A 237 -6.62 22.24 -19.23
CA VAL A 237 -6.93 23.63 -18.86
C VAL A 237 -6.06 24.59 -19.66
N ARG A 238 -4.76 24.32 -19.73
CA ARG A 238 -3.81 25.16 -20.47
C ARG A 238 -4.07 25.15 -21.97
N ALA A 239 -4.50 24.01 -22.52
CA ALA A 239 -4.94 23.93 -23.91
C ALA A 239 -6.15 24.85 -24.18
N THR A 240 -7.19 24.77 -23.33
CA THR A 240 -8.38 25.62 -23.44
C THR A 240 -8.06 27.11 -23.28
N LEU A 241 -7.18 27.45 -22.34
CA LEU A 241 -6.74 28.83 -22.12
C LEU A 241 -6.03 29.39 -23.36
N ALA A 242 -5.13 28.60 -23.98
CA ALA A 242 -4.45 29.01 -25.20
C ALA A 242 -5.46 29.31 -26.32
N LEU A 243 -6.46 28.44 -26.56
CA LEU A 243 -7.52 28.69 -27.54
C LEU A 243 -8.32 29.97 -27.26
N GLY A 244 -8.65 30.23 -25.99
CA GLY A 244 -9.37 31.45 -25.59
C GLY A 244 -8.60 32.73 -25.92
N LEU A 245 -7.29 32.74 -25.67
CA LEU A 245 -6.41 33.87 -26.01
C LEU A 245 -6.38 34.13 -27.52
N GLY A 246 -6.38 33.08 -28.35
CA GLY A 246 -6.38 33.21 -29.81
C GLY A 246 -7.66 33.82 -30.39
N GLN A 247 -8.79 33.69 -29.70
CA GLN A 247 -10.08 34.24 -30.12
C GLN A 247 -10.31 35.69 -29.69
N GLY A 248 -9.38 36.29 -28.95
CA GLY A 248 -9.57 37.63 -28.39
C GLY A 248 -10.72 37.70 -27.38
N VAL A 249 -11.13 36.56 -26.82
CA VAL A 249 -12.07 36.53 -25.70
C VAL A 249 -11.30 37.08 -24.51
N ASP A 250 -11.79 38.16 -23.91
CA ASP A 250 -11.26 38.76 -22.67
C ASP A 250 -11.40 37.76 -21.52
N GLY A 251 -10.55 36.73 -21.53
CA GLY A 251 -10.01 36.00 -20.38
C GLY A 251 -10.94 35.55 -19.27
N ASP A 252 -12.26 35.44 -19.46
CA ASP A 252 -13.15 35.05 -18.37
C ASP A 252 -13.10 33.53 -18.18
N VAL A 253 -11.98 33.06 -17.64
CA VAL A 253 -11.70 31.66 -17.30
C VAL A 253 -12.42 31.25 -16.02
N LEU A 254 -13.04 32.20 -15.31
CA LEU A 254 -13.68 32.00 -14.00
C LEU A 254 -14.80 30.97 -14.01
N PRO A 255 -15.70 30.90 -15.00
CA PRO A 255 -16.72 29.85 -15.05
C PRO A 255 -16.10 28.44 -15.18
N PHE A 256 -14.99 28.34 -15.91
CA PHE A 256 -14.27 27.08 -16.13
C PHE A 256 -13.47 26.65 -14.88
N MET A 257 -12.79 27.59 -14.23
CA MET A 257 -12.12 27.36 -12.93
C MET A 257 -13.12 26.96 -11.84
N SER A 258 -14.35 27.49 -11.88
CA SER A 258 -15.42 27.12 -10.94
C SER A 258 -15.90 25.67 -11.14
N ASP A 259 -16.08 25.22 -12.39
CA ASP A 259 -16.44 23.82 -12.69
C ASP A 259 -15.32 22.84 -12.25
N LEU A 260 -14.05 23.23 -12.42
CA LEU A 260 -12.91 22.42 -11.96
C LEU A 260 -12.85 22.27 -10.44
N ALA A 261 -13.14 23.35 -9.71
CA ALA A 261 -13.22 23.30 -8.25
C ALA A 261 -14.35 22.37 -7.77
N GLN A 262 -15.48 22.37 -8.47
CA GLN A 262 -16.62 21.49 -8.16
C GLN A 262 -16.31 20.00 -8.43
N ARG A 263 -15.37 19.70 -9.32
CA ARG A 263 -14.92 18.33 -9.63
C ARG A 263 -13.78 17.83 -8.72
N GLY A 264 -13.37 18.62 -7.72
CA GLY A 264 -12.37 18.23 -6.74
C GLY A 264 -10.94 18.18 -7.29
N VAL A 265 -10.63 18.94 -8.35
CA VAL A 265 -9.27 19.05 -8.88
C VAL A 265 -8.42 19.90 -7.93
N ASP A 266 -7.28 19.37 -7.48
CA ASP A 266 -6.33 20.10 -6.64
C ASP A 266 -5.63 21.21 -7.44
N PHE A 267 -5.92 22.46 -7.09
CA PHE A 267 -5.34 23.63 -7.74
C PHE A 267 -3.85 23.82 -7.45
N GLY A 268 -3.29 23.20 -6.40
CA GLY A 268 -1.87 23.27 -6.12
C GLY A 268 -1.01 22.63 -7.22
N ASP A 269 -1.45 21.47 -7.73
CA ASP A 269 -0.81 20.77 -8.84
C ASP A 269 -0.95 21.54 -10.16
N VAL A 270 -2.14 22.10 -10.39
CA VAL A 270 -2.42 22.96 -11.55
C VAL A 270 -1.51 24.20 -11.50
N TRP A 271 -1.37 24.84 -10.34
CA TRP A 271 -0.58 26.07 -10.18
C TRP A 271 0.93 25.84 -10.33
N ASN A 272 1.46 24.72 -9.83
CA ASN A 272 2.87 24.35 -10.00
C ASN A 272 3.21 24.04 -11.47
N LEU A 273 2.27 23.51 -12.26
CA LEU A 273 2.46 23.28 -13.70
C LEU A 273 2.25 24.53 -14.56
N VAL A 274 1.49 25.51 -14.07
CA VAL A 274 1.20 26.78 -14.77
C VAL A 274 2.41 27.72 -14.78
N GLY A 275 3.48 27.41 -14.04
CA GLY A 275 4.78 28.06 -14.22
C GLY A 275 4.73 29.56 -13.91
N CYS A 276 4.50 29.92 -12.65
CA CYS A 276 4.96 31.22 -12.17
C CYS A 276 6.49 31.16 -12.04
N PRO A 277 7.29 31.89 -12.85
CA PRO A 277 8.74 31.67 -12.98
C PRO A 277 9.59 32.01 -11.74
N ASN A 278 8.99 32.38 -10.60
CA ASN A 278 9.71 32.90 -9.43
C ASN A 278 9.50 32.12 -8.12
N ALA A 279 8.86 30.95 -8.15
CA ALA A 279 8.80 30.07 -6.98
C ALA A 279 10.03 29.12 -6.96
N ASN A 280 11.24 29.68 -6.80
CA ASN A 280 12.45 28.86 -6.69
C ASN A 280 12.50 28.08 -5.37
N GLU A 281 12.83 26.78 -5.54
CA GLU A 281 13.79 26.03 -4.73
C GLU A 281 13.59 26.02 -3.20
N ARG A 282 12.53 25.34 -2.75
CA ARG A 282 12.69 24.40 -1.62
C ARG A 282 12.00 23.10 -1.98
N GLN A 283 12.81 22.07 -2.23
CA GLN A 283 12.36 20.69 -2.23
C GLN A 283 11.68 20.41 -0.89
N MET A 284 10.35 20.39 -0.89
CA MET A 284 9.54 19.72 0.11
C MET A 284 8.91 18.53 -0.60
N GLU A 285 9.63 17.41 -0.60
CA GLU A 285 8.97 16.11 -0.70
C GLU A 285 8.19 15.92 0.60
N VAL A 286 6.96 16.45 0.62
CA VAL A 286 5.98 16.16 1.67
C VAL A 286 4.87 15.37 1.01
N PRO A 287 4.55 14.16 1.50
CA PRO A 287 3.40 13.43 1.00
C PRO A 287 2.13 14.23 1.34
N VAL A 288 1.38 14.59 0.29
CA VAL A 288 0.10 15.30 0.40
C VAL A 288 -0.94 14.26 0.82
N ASP A 289 -1.16 14.13 2.12
CA ASP A 289 -2.20 13.27 2.71
C ASP A 289 -3.58 13.95 2.76
N ALA A 290 -4.62 13.14 3.01
CA ALA A 290 -6.06 13.45 3.09
C ALA A 290 -6.50 14.73 3.83
N SER A 291 -5.60 15.34 4.61
CA SER A 291 -5.79 16.59 5.34
C SER A 291 -6.06 17.80 4.42
N LEU A 292 -5.50 17.83 3.21
CA LEU A 292 -5.71 18.95 2.27
C LEU A 292 -7.14 18.95 1.70
N GLY A 293 -7.65 17.77 1.34
CA GLY A 293 -9.04 17.61 0.89
C GLY A 293 -10.05 18.02 1.97
N ALA A 294 -9.81 17.60 3.22
CA ALA A 294 -10.63 18.03 4.36
C ALA A 294 -10.60 19.55 4.57
N ALA A 295 -9.44 20.19 4.40
CA ALA A 295 -9.31 21.64 4.50
C ALA A 295 -10.08 22.38 3.38
N CYS A 296 -10.02 21.88 2.15
CA CYS A 296 -10.78 22.45 1.02
C CYS A 296 -12.30 22.32 1.20
N ASP A 297 -12.79 21.17 1.69
CA ASP A 297 -14.21 20.96 2.01
C ASP A 297 -14.70 21.91 3.11
N LEU A 298 -13.87 22.13 4.14
CA LEU A 298 -14.19 23.07 5.21
C LEU A 298 -14.23 24.51 4.70
N ILE A 299 -13.32 24.92 3.81
CA ILE A 299 -13.34 26.24 3.15
C ILE A 299 -14.60 26.41 2.29
N ALA A 300 -15.03 25.37 1.57
CA ALA A 300 -16.26 25.39 0.78
C ALA A 300 -17.51 25.57 1.67
N ARG A 301 -17.56 24.90 2.83
CA ARG A 301 -18.65 25.07 3.81
C ARG A 301 -18.71 26.47 4.41
N VAL A 302 -17.56 27.09 4.65
CA VAL A 302 -17.49 28.49 5.10
C VAL A 302 -18.13 29.43 4.07
N ARG A 303 -17.89 29.20 2.77
CA ARG A 303 -18.47 30.00 1.68
C ARG A 303 -19.98 29.80 1.49
N GLN A 304 -20.53 28.67 1.92
CA GLN A 304 -21.95 28.32 1.79
C GLN A 304 -22.80 28.76 2.99
N GLY A 305 -22.30 29.66 3.84
CA GLY A 305 -23.06 30.19 4.99
C GLY A 305 -23.02 29.32 6.25
N SER A 306 -22.24 28.24 6.26
CA SER A 306 -21.94 27.43 7.45
C SER A 306 -20.59 27.83 8.05
N ALA A 307 -20.33 29.14 8.14
CA ALA A 307 -19.04 29.71 8.51
C ALA A 307 -18.49 29.16 9.83
N TRP A 308 -19.35 28.96 10.83
CA TRP A 308 -18.92 28.51 12.15
C TRP A 308 -18.51 27.03 12.17
N THR A 309 -19.34 26.12 11.64
CA THR A 309 -18.96 24.69 11.59
C THR A 309 -17.74 24.44 10.69
N GLY A 310 -17.57 25.25 9.64
CA GLY A 310 -16.38 25.23 8.80
C GLY A 310 -15.11 25.71 9.52
N LEU A 311 -15.14 26.84 10.22
CA LEU A 311 -13.98 27.37 10.95
C LEU A 311 -13.59 26.50 12.15
N LYS A 312 -14.57 25.98 12.89
CA LYS A 312 -14.32 25.06 14.02
C LYS A 312 -13.68 23.75 13.57
N GLY A 313 -14.23 23.14 12.52
CA GLY A 313 -13.66 21.91 11.95
C GLY A 313 -12.24 22.11 11.43
N LEU A 314 -11.91 23.31 10.93
CA LEU A 314 -10.58 23.64 10.44
C LEU A 314 -9.58 23.82 11.60
N ALA A 315 -10.01 24.43 12.72
CA ALA A 315 -9.21 24.54 13.93
C ALA A 315 -8.93 23.16 14.58
N GLU A 316 -9.94 22.29 14.66
CA GLU A 316 -9.81 20.92 15.18
C GLU A 316 -8.88 20.07 14.31
N LEU A 317 -9.05 20.12 12.98
CA LEU A 317 -8.18 19.45 12.01
C LEU A 317 -6.71 19.90 12.16
N MET A 318 -6.48 21.18 12.44
CA MET A 318 -5.14 21.73 12.68
C MET A 318 -4.55 21.29 14.02
N GLN A 319 -5.37 21.12 15.05
CA GLN A 319 -4.95 20.64 16.35
C GLN A 319 -4.53 19.16 16.29
N GLU A 320 -5.26 18.34 15.52
CA GLU A 320 -4.93 16.93 15.26
C GLU A 320 -3.70 16.77 14.34
N SER A 321 -3.54 17.64 13.34
CA SER A 321 -2.48 17.53 12.33
C SER A 321 -1.12 18.08 12.78
N GLY A 322 -1.05 18.76 13.93
CA GLY A 322 0.15 19.42 14.42
C GLY A 322 0.68 20.51 13.45
N LYS A 323 1.93 20.98 13.66
CA LYS A 323 2.57 22.14 12.99
C LYS A 323 2.65 22.10 11.44
N ARG A 324 2.04 21.14 10.76
CA ARG A 324 2.22 20.83 9.32
C ARG A 324 1.37 21.69 8.36
N LEU A 325 0.31 22.35 8.82
CA LEU A 325 -0.59 23.14 7.97
C LEU A 325 -0.39 24.67 8.12
N ARG A 326 0.85 25.16 8.05
CA ARG A 326 1.14 26.59 8.15
C ARG A 326 1.27 27.21 6.76
N SER A 327 0.21 27.82 6.23
CA SER A 327 0.24 29.17 5.61
C SER A 327 -0.92 29.45 4.63
N ALA A 328 -1.09 28.69 3.55
CA ALA A 328 -1.97 29.12 2.46
C ALA A 328 -3.49 28.89 2.69
N PRO A 329 -3.96 27.71 3.15
CA PRO A 329 -5.40 27.47 3.34
C PRO A 329 -6.01 28.33 4.45
N CYS A 330 -5.22 28.67 5.47
CA CYS A 330 -5.64 29.48 6.61
C CYS A 330 -5.92 30.94 6.24
N LEU A 331 -5.04 31.54 5.43
CA LEU A 331 -5.25 32.90 4.91
C LEU A 331 -6.45 32.96 3.96
N LEU A 332 -6.64 31.92 3.13
CA LEU A 332 -7.81 31.82 2.24
C LEU A 332 -9.12 31.64 3.00
N ALA A 333 -9.14 30.83 4.06
CA ALA A 333 -10.30 30.66 4.93
C ALA A 333 -10.63 31.96 5.69
N ALA A 334 -9.62 32.64 6.22
CA ALA A 334 -9.78 33.92 6.92
C ALA A 334 -10.28 35.03 5.99
N CYS A 335 -9.75 35.13 4.76
CA CYS A 335 -10.24 36.08 3.76
C CYS A 335 -11.68 35.75 3.33
N ALA A 336 -12.00 34.47 3.10
CA ALA A 336 -13.36 34.06 2.74
C ALA A 336 -14.38 34.35 3.85
N ALA A 337 -14.01 34.16 5.12
CA ALA A 337 -14.85 34.52 6.25
C ALA A 337 -15.04 36.05 6.36
N ARG A 338 -13.97 36.83 6.15
CA ARG A 338 -14.02 38.30 6.13
C ARG A 338 -14.98 38.82 5.06
N ASP A 339 -14.86 38.30 3.84
CA ASP A 339 -15.65 38.77 2.70
C ASP A 339 -17.13 38.34 2.83
N HIS A 340 -17.40 37.15 3.39
CA HIS A 340 -18.77 36.71 3.68
C HIS A 340 -19.46 37.57 4.73
N LEU A 341 -18.76 37.95 5.80
CA LEU A 341 -19.32 38.82 6.84
C LEU A 341 -19.47 40.27 6.41
N ALA A 342 -18.57 40.80 5.57
CA ALA A 342 -18.74 42.12 4.96
C ALA A 342 -20.07 42.20 4.21
N ASN A 343 -20.40 41.15 3.45
CA ASN A 343 -21.67 41.01 2.75
C ASN A 343 -22.86 40.86 3.71
N MET A 344 -22.70 40.20 4.87
CA MET A 344 -23.75 40.11 5.89
C MET A 344 -24.01 41.46 6.59
N THR A 345 -22.97 42.23 6.92
CA THR A 345 -23.12 43.56 7.53
C THR A 345 -23.80 44.56 6.60
N GLU A 346 -23.62 44.43 5.28
CA GLU A 346 -24.35 45.23 4.29
C GLU A 346 -25.79 44.75 4.08
N ALA A 347 -26.06 43.45 4.20
CA ALA A 347 -27.39 42.87 4.00
C ALA A 347 -28.32 42.95 5.23
N ASN A 348 -27.77 43.01 6.45
CA ASN A 348 -28.51 42.93 7.72
C ASN A 348 -28.65 44.27 8.47
N THR A 349 -29.06 45.34 7.79
CA THR A 349 -29.52 46.57 8.46
C THR A 349 -30.87 46.41 9.18
N THR A 350 -31.46 45.21 9.20
CA THR A 350 -32.81 44.93 9.75
C THR A 350 -32.87 43.86 10.85
N SER A 351 -31.76 43.21 11.24
CA SER A 351 -31.76 42.22 12.32
C SER A 351 -31.50 42.87 13.70
N ASP A 352 -32.01 42.25 14.77
CA ASP A 352 -31.86 42.75 16.13
C ASP A 352 -30.36 42.88 16.51
N PRO A 353 -29.92 44.03 17.07
CA PRO A 353 -28.51 44.29 17.40
C PRO A 353 -27.87 43.25 18.35
N ILE A 354 -28.71 42.53 19.10
CA ILE A 354 -28.28 41.53 20.08
C ILE A 354 -27.76 40.26 19.38
N ASP A 355 -28.36 39.84 18.26
CA ASP A 355 -27.94 38.62 17.55
C ASP A 355 -26.61 38.83 16.81
N ILE A 356 -26.43 39.99 16.17
CA ILE A 356 -25.19 40.32 15.44
C ILE A 356 -23.98 40.34 16.39
N SER A 357 -24.16 40.81 17.64
CA SER A 357 -23.05 40.87 18.58
C SER A 357 -22.62 39.49 19.09
N GLY A 358 -23.53 38.53 19.21
CA GLY A 358 -23.18 37.15 19.57
C GLY A 358 -22.31 36.51 18.50
N ASP A 359 -22.71 36.64 17.24
CA ASP A 359 -21.96 36.11 16.10
C ASP A 359 -20.57 36.74 15.94
N LEU A 360 -20.45 38.05 16.23
CA LEU A 360 -19.16 38.74 16.21
C LEU A 360 -18.24 38.32 17.37
N GLU A 361 -18.79 38.02 18.55
CA GLU A 361 -18.04 37.49 19.69
C GLU A 361 -17.50 36.08 19.38
N ASP A 362 -18.35 35.19 18.87
CA ASP A 362 -17.98 33.82 18.50
C ASP A 362 -16.93 33.78 17.39
N LEU A 363 -17.06 34.67 16.39
CA LEU A 363 -16.05 34.81 15.34
C LEU A 363 -14.72 35.35 15.91
N GLY A 364 -14.78 36.30 16.83
CA GLY A 364 -13.59 36.80 17.53
C GLY A 364 -12.87 35.67 18.27
N ASP A 365 -13.61 34.82 18.98
CA ASP A 365 -13.07 33.69 19.74
C ASP A 365 -12.38 32.68 18.81
N ALA A 366 -13.03 32.33 17.69
CA ALA A 366 -12.45 31.42 16.70
C ALA A 366 -11.17 31.99 16.05
N LEU A 367 -11.14 33.29 15.76
CA LEU A 367 -9.96 33.96 15.21
C LEU A 367 -8.81 34.05 16.23
N ILE A 368 -9.10 34.22 17.52
CA ILE A 368 -8.08 34.15 18.59
C ILE A 368 -7.45 32.76 18.66
N GLU A 369 -8.26 31.70 18.66
CA GLU A 369 -7.73 30.34 18.69
C GLU A 369 -6.86 30.06 17.46
N LEU A 370 -7.32 30.47 16.28
CA LEU A 370 -6.55 30.33 15.04
C LEU A 370 -5.24 31.13 15.10
N ALA A 371 -5.26 32.35 15.63
CA ALA A 371 -4.06 33.18 15.78
C ALA A 371 -3.05 32.55 16.77
N LEU A 372 -3.52 31.95 17.87
CA LEU A 372 -2.67 31.27 18.84
C LEU A 372 -2.01 30.02 18.26
N VAL A 373 -2.73 29.26 17.42
CA VAL A 373 -2.21 28.04 16.78
C VAL A 373 -1.23 28.38 15.65
N THR A 374 -1.56 29.39 14.83
CA THR A 374 -0.78 29.73 13.64
C THR A 374 0.40 30.67 13.93
N GLY A 375 0.26 31.56 14.92
CA GLY A 375 1.19 32.65 15.20
C GLY A 375 1.10 33.82 14.22
N TYR A 376 0.03 33.93 13.42
CA TYR A 376 -0.14 35.03 12.47
C TYR A 376 -0.77 36.26 13.11
N ARG A 377 -0.06 37.40 12.99
CA ARG A 377 -0.47 38.68 13.55
C ARG A 377 -1.74 39.20 12.90
N GLU A 378 -1.89 39.04 11.59
CA GLU A 378 -3.01 39.53 10.81
C GLU A 378 -4.33 38.91 11.28
N VAL A 379 -4.31 37.63 11.66
CA VAL A 379 -5.47 36.91 12.20
C VAL A 379 -5.83 37.45 13.59
N ALA A 380 -4.84 37.72 14.44
CA ALA A 380 -5.05 38.36 15.74
C ALA A 380 -5.60 39.81 15.58
N SER A 381 -5.13 40.54 14.57
CA SER A 381 -5.62 41.90 14.28
C SER A 381 -7.07 41.89 13.83
N LEU A 382 -7.46 40.90 13.03
CA LEU A 382 -8.84 40.72 12.64
C LEU A 382 -9.73 40.36 13.84
N ALA A 383 -9.28 39.47 14.72
CA ALA A 383 -10.01 39.15 15.96
C ALA A 383 -10.24 40.41 16.82
N HIS A 384 -9.20 41.23 16.99
CA HIS A 384 -9.28 42.49 17.72
C HIS A 384 -10.29 43.45 17.10
N GLU A 385 -10.29 43.62 15.77
CA GLU A 385 -11.27 44.45 15.07
C GLU A 385 -12.71 43.96 15.31
N ARG A 386 -12.94 42.64 15.34
CA ARG A 386 -14.27 42.07 15.57
C ARG A 386 -14.77 42.28 16.99
N TYR A 387 -13.92 42.07 18.00
CA TYR A 387 -14.31 42.40 19.39
C TYR A 387 -14.54 43.90 19.60
N ALA A 388 -13.78 44.77 18.92
CA ALA A 388 -13.99 46.21 18.99
C ALA A 388 -15.37 46.58 18.43
N THR A 389 -15.72 45.97 17.30
CA THR A 389 -17.03 46.14 16.67
C THR A 389 -18.15 45.62 17.57
N ALA A 390 -18.01 44.40 18.09
CA ALA A 390 -18.97 43.81 19.03
C ALA A 390 -19.15 44.65 20.30
N SER A 391 -18.05 45.10 20.92
CA SER A 391 -18.10 45.96 22.12
C SER A 391 -18.82 47.28 21.83
N SER A 392 -18.60 47.89 20.65
CA SER A 392 -19.27 49.14 20.27
C SER A 392 -20.80 49.03 20.10
N VAL A 393 -21.31 47.82 19.83
CA VAL A 393 -22.75 47.55 19.71
C VAL A 393 -23.42 47.49 21.09
N TRP A 394 -22.69 47.07 22.15
CA TRP A 394 -23.20 47.05 23.52
C TRP A 394 -22.94 48.36 24.26
N ARG A 395 -24.01 49.08 24.62
CA ARG A 395 -23.87 50.42 25.24
C ARG A 395 -23.71 50.42 26.76
N ALA A 396 -24.08 49.33 27.45
CA ALA A 396 -23.81 49.11 28.89
C ALA A 396 -24.23 47.70 29.29
N GLY A 397 -23.44 47.02 30.13
CA GLY A 397 -23.84 45.77 30.79
C GLY A 397 -22.70 44.76 30.99
N PRO A 398 -22.97 43.63 31.66
CA PRO A 398 -21.97 42.60 31.93
C PRO A 398 -21.38 41.97 30.64
N ALA A 399 -22.13 41.98 29.54
CA ALA A 399 -21.63 41.54 28.22
C ALA A 399 -20.53 42.46 27.68
N GLN A 400 -20.65 43.78 27.87
CA GLN A 400 -19.64 44.75 27.43
C GLN A 400 -18.31 44.56 28.17
N SER A 401 -18.36 44.35 29.49
CA SER A 401 -17.14 44.08 30.28
C SER A 401 -16.41 42.82 29.84
N ARG A 402 -17.14 41.78 29.40
CA ARG A 402 -16.55 40.55 28.86
C ARG A 402 -15.92 40.77 27.49
N LEU A 403 -16.57 41.55 26.62
CA LEU A 403 -16.03 41.90 25.30
C LEU A 403 -14.79 42.80 25.41
N ASP A 404 -14.74 43.72 26.37
CA ASP A 404 -13.58 44.58 26.60
C ASP A 404 -12.36 43.79 27.10
N GLU A 405 -12.57 42.75 27.91
CA GLU A 405 -11.51 41.83 28.33
C GLU A 405 -10.95 41.04 27.14
N LYS A 406 -11.84 40.50 26.28
CA LYS A 406 -11.46 39.79 25.05
C LYS A 406 -10.76 40.71 24.05
N LEU A 407 -11.23 41.94 23.90
CA LEU A 407 -10.60 42.97 23.07
C LEU A 407 -9.18 43.27 23.57
N THR A 408 -9.01 43.48 24.88
CA THR A 408 -7.71 43.73 25.51
C THR A 408 -6.76 42.55 25.30
N PHE A 409 -7.25 41.32 25.46
CA PHE A 409 -6.49 40.11 25.20
C PHE A 409 -6.03 40.02 23.73
N ALA A 410 -6.94 40.27 22.78
CA ALA A 410 -6.66 40.28 21.36
C ALA A 410 -5.58 41.31 21.00
N GLY A 411 -5.66 42.52 21.55
CA GLY A 411 -4.68 43.59 21.33
C GLY A 411 -3.30 43.25 21.89
N GLY A 412 -3.27 42.63 23.08
CA GLY A 412 -2.05 42.08 23.66
C GLY A 412 -1.46 40.91 22.86
N LEU A 413 -2.29 40.12 22.16
CA LEU A 413 -1.82 39.06 21.27
C LEU A 413 -1.22 39.64 19.98
N VAL A 414 -1.88 40.64 19.36
CA VAL A 414 -1.35 41.37 18.20
C VAL A 414 0.03 41.97 18.50
N SER A 415 0.19 42.54 19.70
CA SER A 415 1.45 43.17 20.12
C SER A 415 2.57 42.17 20.40
N ARG A 416 2.25 40.93 20.79
CA ARG A 416 3.23 39.85 21.04
C ARG A 416 3.64 39.10 19.77
N LEU A 417 2.79 39.11 18.75
CA LEU A 417 3.05 38.50 17.45
C LEU A 417 3.70 39.49 16.45
N ALA A 418 3.86 40.75 16.83
CA ALA A 418 4.63 41.78 16.12
C ALA A 418 6.10 41.71 16.53
#